data_AF-A0A2P4T471-F1
#
_entry.id   AF-A0A2P4T471-F1
#
_cell.length_a   1.000
_cell.length_b   1.000
_cell.length_c   1.000
_cell.angle_alpha   90.00
_cell.angle_beta   90.00
_cell.angle_gamma   90.00
#
_symmetry.space_group_name_H-M   'P 1'
#
loop_
_entity.id
_entity.type
_entity.pdbx_description
1 polymer ?
#
loop_
_entity_poly.entity_id
_entity_poly.type
_entity_poly.pdbx_seq_one_letter_code
_entity_poly.pdbx_strand_id
1 'polypeptide(L)'
;VLKQHGQDFLVGNRFSWADVQLMEAILAVEEKVPSVLSGFPQLQVAGNQIRGNMSGKPVLHYANTRGRMESVRWLLAAAGVEFEEKFIETKEDLQKLKSGGYLLFQQVPMVEIDGMKLVQTRAILNYIAEKYNLYGKDLKEKALIDMYMEGLADLYELIMMNVVQPADKKEEHLANAMDKAANRYFPVFEKVLKDHGQDFLVGNKLSRADVHLLETILVVEELKPDALAKFPLLQSFKARMSNIPNIKKFLQPGSQRKPRLQEKDIPRLMAIFH
;
A
#
# COMPACT_ATOMS: atom_id res chain seq x y z
N VAL A 1 15.04 -23.63 26.77
CA VAL A 1 13.88 -23.43 25.86
C VAL A 1 14.27 -23.69 24.40
N LEU A 2 14.85 -22.75 23.64
CA LEU A 2 15.18 -22.95 22.22
C LEU A 2 16.04 -24.22 21.95
N LYS A 3 17.08 -24.47 22.76
CA LYS A 3 17.89 -25.71 22.69
C LYS A 3 17.11 -27.00 22.96
N GLN A 4 16.09 -26.97 23.82
CA GLN A 4 15.31 -28.15 24.18
C GLN A 4 14.26 -28.49 23.14
N HIS A 5 13.75 -27.48 22.42
CA HIS A 5 12.76 -27.69 21.38
C HIS A 5 13.39 -27.99 20.01
N GLY A 6 14.64 -27.55 19.75
CA GLY A 6 15.28 -27.71 18.44
C GLY A 6 14.57 -26.89 17.35
N GLN A 7 13.96 -25.77 17.75
CA GLN A 7 13.12 -24.93 16.91
C GLN A 7 13.63 -23.49 16.88
N ASP A 8 13.30 -22.81 15.79
CA ASP A 8 13.73 -21.43 15.52
C ASP A 8 12.92 -20.37 16.29
N PHE A 9 11.77 -20.75 16.86
CA PHE A 9 10.87 -19.88 17.62
C PHE A 9 10.58 -20.44 19.01
N LEU A 10 10.13 -19.58 19.91
CA LEU A 10 9.80 -19.93 21.31
C LEU A 10 8.56 -20.81 21.44
N VAL A 11 7.66 -20.78 20.46
CA VAL A 11 6.39 -21.53 20.48
C VAL A 11 6.24 -22.33 19.20
N GLY A 12 6.76 -23.56 19.19
CA GLY A 12 6.67 -24.41 17.99
C GLY A 12 7.59 -23.92 16.87
N ASN A 13 7.23 -24.26 15.62
CA ASN A 13 7.88 -23.76 14.41
C ASN A 13 7.22 -22.47 13.88
N ARG A 14 6.54 -21.70 14.73
CA ARG A 14 5.81 -20.49 14.30
C ARG A 14 6.23 -19.28 15.13
N PHE A 15 6.42 -18.16 14.43
CA PHE A 15 6.61 -16.86 15.04
C PHE A 15 5.38 -16.48 15.87
N SER A 16 5.61 -15.96 17.07
CA SER A 16 4.58 -15.67 18.06
C SER A 16 4.86 -14.39 18.84
N TRP A 17 3.89 -13.94 19.64
CA TRP A 17 4.05 -12.81 20.55
C TRP A 17 5.18 -13.01 21.57
N ALA A 18 5.49 -14.26 21.94
CA ALA A 18 6.62 -14.55 22.82
C ALA A 18 7.95 -14.19 22.16
N ASP A 19 8.08 -14.40 20.85
CA ASP A 19 9.27 -14.07 20.06
C ASP A 19 9.44 -12.55 19.92
N VAL A 20 8.33 -11.81 19.77
CA VAL A 20 8.33 -10.34 19.80
C VAL A 20 8.84 -9.82 21.15
N GLN A 21 8.28 -10.32 22.25
CA GLN A 21 8.65 -9.87 23.59
C GLN A 21 10.10 -10.21 23.95
N LEU A 22 10.57 -11.40 23.56
CA LEU A 22 11.96 -11.79 23.71
C LEU A 22 12.87 -10.85 22.92
N MET A 23 12.48 -10.48 21.70
CA MET A 23 13.28 -9.61 20.86
C MET A 23 13.36 -8.18 21.41
N GLU A 24 12.26 -7.60 21.89
CA GLU A 24 12.27 -6.30 22.57
C GLU A 24 13.21 -6.30 23.77
N ALA A 25 13.16 -7.37 24.58
CA ALA A 25 14.06 -7.54 25.71
C ALA A 25 15.53 -7.66 25.27
N ILE A 26 15.82 -8.41 24.21
CA ILE A 26 17.16 -8.54 23.63
C ILE A 26 17.70 -7.18 23.20
N LEU A 27 16.90 -6.39 22.47
CA LEU A 27 17.30 -5.06 22.00
C LEU A 27 17.62 -4.12 23.16
N ALA A 28 16.73 -4.09 24.17
CA ALA A 28 16.92 -3.25 25.36
C ALA A 28 18.17 -3.62 26.18
N VAL A 29 18.58 -4.89 26.16
CA VAL A 29 19.78 -5.36 26.84
C VAL A 29 21.03 -5.09 26.01
N GLU A 30 21.00 -5.30 24.70
CA GLU A 30 22.13 -5.02 23.80
C GLU A 30 22.51 -3.52 23.77
N GLU A 31 21.53 -2.63 23.93
CA GLU A 31 21.78 -1.18 24.05
C GLU A 31 22.65 -0.85 25.27
N LYS A 32 22.52 -1.62 26.35
CA LYS A 32 23.26 -1.42 27.61
C LYS A 32 24.52 -2.27 27.70
N VAL A 33 24.50 -3.43 27.06
CA VAL A 33 25.59 -4.41 27.08
C VAL A 33 25.81 -4.91 25.65
N PRO A 34 26.69 -4.25 24.88
CA PRO A 34 27.04 -4.68 23.54
C PRO A 34 27.51 -6.13 23.53
N SER A 35 27.08 -6.91 22.53
CA SER A 35 27.48 -8.31 22.34
C SER A 35 27.02 -9.28 23.45
N VAL A 36 26.00 -8.94 24.25
CA VAL A 36 25.43 -9.82 25.29
C VAL A 36 25.04 -11.21 24.76
N LEU A 37 24.66 -11.31 23.49
CA LEU A 37 24.26 -12.57 22.85
C LEU A 37 25.43 -13.47 22.43
N SER A 38 26.67 -13.02 22.52
CA SER A 38 27.86 -13.83 22.15
C SER A 38 27.98 -15.13 22.95
N GLY A 39 27.47 -15.14 24.19
CA GLY A 39 27.36 -16.34 25.02
C GLY A 39 26.15 -17.23 24.74
N PHE A 40 25.25 -16.81 23.84
CA PHE A 40 23.96 -17.46 23.58
C PHE A 40 23.71 -17.69 22.08
N PRO A 41 24.43 -18.64 21.44
CA PRO A 41 24.36 -18.84 19.98
C PRO A 41 22.96 -19.08 19.42
N GLN A 42 22.09 -19.79 20.17
CA GLN A 42 20.70 -20.04 19.72
C GLN A 42 19.84 -18.78 19.79
N LEU A 43 20.06 -17.90 20.77
CA LEU A 43 19.38 -16.60 20.84
C LEU A 43 19.92 -15.65 19.77
N GLN A 44 21.18 -15.81 19.36
CA GLN A 44 21.75 -15.04 18.25
C GLN A 44 21.15 -15.46 16.90
N VAL A 45 20.97 -16.77 16.66
CA VAL A 45 20.30 -17.28 15.44
C VAL A 45 18.83 -16.86 15.41
N ALA A 46 18.08 -17.15 16.48
CA ALA A 46 16.68 -16.75 16.57
C ALA A 46 16.52 -15.23 16.51
N GLY A 47 17.37 -14.48 17.22
CA GLY A 47 17.40 -13.02 17.19
C GLY A 47 17.71 -12.46 15.80
N ASN A 48 18.63 -13.05 15.04
CA ASN A 48 18.90 -12.62 13.66
C ASN A 48 17.75 -12.93 12.70
N GLN A 49 17.09 -14.08 12.86
CA GLN A 49 15.94 -14.48 12.06
C GLN A 49 14.71 -13.61 12.38
N ILE A 50 14.49 -13.29 13.64
CA ILE A 50 13.46 -12.36 14.11
C ILE A 50 13.78 -10.92 13.69
N ARG A 51 15.05 -10.46 13.77
CA ARG A 51 15.50 -9.16 13.22
C ARG A 51 15.23 -9.07 11.72
N GLY A 52 15.63 -10.10 10.96
CA GLY A 52 15.36 -10.19 9.53
C GLY A 52 13.86 -10.12 9.20
N ASN A 53 13.00 -10.58 10.11
CA ASN A 53 11.55 -10.51 9.98
C ASN A 53 10.91 -9.23 10.58
N MET A 54 11.59 -8.45 11.42
CA MET A 54 11.00 -7.30 12.13
C MET A 54 11.64 -5.92 11.84
N SER A 55 12.86 -5.85 11.30
CA SER A 55 13.63 -4.59 11.30
C SER A 55 13.92 -3.98 9.92
N GLY A 56 13.42 -4.57 8.83
CA GLY A 56 13.56 -3.99 7.50
C GLY A 56 12.42 -3.03 7.16
N LYS A 57 12.74 -1.83 6.67
CA LYS A 57 11.75 -1.01 5.96
C LYS A 57 11.16 -1.83 4.81
N PRO A 58 9.84 -1.77 4.55
CA PRO A 58 9.29 -2.39 3.34
C PRO A 58 10.04 -1.90 2.10
N VAL A 59 10.37 -2.80 1.18
CA VAL A 59 11.07 -2.45 -0.07
C VAL A 59 10.12 -2.66 -1.23
N LEU A 60 9.76 -1.58 -1.93
CA LEU A 60 8.84 -1.58 -3.05
C LEU A 60 9.61 -1.73 -4.37
N HIS A 61 9.29 -2.77 -5.14
CA HIS A 61 9.86 -3.03 -6.46
C HIS A 61 8.83 -2.70 -7.55
N TYR A 62 9.08 -1.61 -8.28
CA TYR A 62 8.24 -1.16 -9.38
C TYR A 62 8.98 -0.17 -10.28
N ALA A 63 8.42 0.19 -11.43
CA ALA A 63 8.94 1.31 -12.21
C ALA A 63 8.73 2.65 -11.46
N ASN A 64 9.55 3.66 -11.77
CA ASN A 64 9.43 5.01 -11.20
C ASN A 64 8.23 5.77 -11.81
N THR A 65 7.03 5.34 -11.43
CA THR A 65 5.73 5.86 -11.83
C THR A 65 4.69 5.51 -10.74
N ARG A 66 3.48 6.08 -10.84
CA ARG A 66 2.34 5.67 -10.01
C ARG A 66 1.98 4.20 -10.25
N GLY A 67 1.38 3.94 -11.42
CA GLY A 67 0.86 2.63 -11.84
C GLY A 67 0.10 1.91 -10.72
N ARG A 68 0.33 0.61 -10.61
CA ARG A 68 -0.32 -0.27 -9.62
C ARG A 68 0.33 -0.25 -8.22
N MET A 69 1.41 0.52 -8.04
CA MET A 69 2.14 0.63 -6.77
C MET A 69 1.73 1.87 -5.96
N GLU A 70 1.06 2.85 -6.57
CA GLU A 70 0.77 4.12 -5.90
C GLU A 70 -0.12 3.94 -4.65
N SER A 71 -1.16 3.12 -4.72
CA SER A 71 -2.02 2.85 -3.57
C SER A 71 -1.27 2.18 -2.40
N VAL A 72 -0.22 1.41 -2.70
CA VAL A 72 0.65 0.80 -1.66
C VAL A 72 1.46 1.89 -0.96
N ARG A 73 2.02 2.85 -1.71
CA ARG A 73 2.73 4.01 -1.16
C ARG A 73 1.81 4.85 -0.28
N TRP A 74 0.60 5.13 -0.75
CA TRP A 74 -0.42 5.86 0.01
C TRP A 74 -0.76 5.18 1.33
N LEU A 75 -0.97 3.86 1.31
CA LEU A 75 -1.37 3.13 2.50
C LEU A 75 -0.24 3.06 3.55
N LEU A 76 1.00 2.78 3.12
CA LEU A 76 2.17 2.82 4.01
C LEU A 76 2.40 4.21 4.59
N ALA A 77 2.30 5.25 3.75
CA ALA A 77 2.45 6.63 4.19
C ALA A 77 1.35 7.01 5.19
N ALA A 78 0.07 6.69 4.93
CA ALA A 78 -1.02 6.95 5.87
C ALA A 78 -0.80 6.25 7.22
N ALA A 79 -0.27 5.02 7.20
CA ALA A 79 0.12 4.26 8.40
C ALA A 79 1.37 4.83 9.12
N GLY A 80 2.06 5.81 8.55
CA GLY A 80 3.29 6.38 9.12
C GLY A 80 4.51 5.48 8.96
N VAL A 81 4.48 4.54 8.00
CA VAL A 81 5.54 3.56 7.77
C VAL A 81 6.51 4.12 6.74
N GLU A 82 7.78 4.20 7.10
CA GLU A 82 8.85 4.51 6.15
C GLU A 82 9.14 3.29 5.28
N PHE A 83 9.36 3.51 3.98
CA PHE A 83 9.64 2.44 3.02
C PHE A 83 10.71 2.87 2.01
N GLU A 84 11.37 1.88 1.44
CA GLU A 84 12.37 2.06 0.39
C GLU A 84 11.79 1.70 -0.97
N GLU A 85 12.38 2.23 -2.04
CA GLU A 85 12.01 1.92 -3.41
C GLU A 85 13.23 1.45 -4.20
N LYS A 86 13.10 0.27 -4.82
CA LYS A 86 14.05 -0.23 -5.81
C LYS A 86 13.39 -0.13 -7.17
N PHE A 87 13.78 0.89 -7.94
CA PHE A 87 13.16 1.13 -9.23
C PHE A 87 13.62 0.14 -10.28
N ILE A 88 12.66 -0.33 -11.07
CA ILE A 88 12.89 -1.10 -12.29
C ILE A 88 13.02 -0.07 -13.42
N GLU A 89 14.24 0.11 -13.92
CA GLU A 89 14.54 1.12 -14.94
C GLU A 89 14.63 0.52 -16.35
N THR A 90 14.96 -0.76 -16.44
CA THR A 90 15.16 -1.48 -17.70
C THR A 90 14.42 -2.82 -17.72
N LYS A 91 14.28 -3.40 -18.92
CA LYS A 91 13.73 -4.76 -19.09
C LYS A 91 14.61 -5.80 -18.40
N GLU A 92 15.92 -5.58 -18.43
CA GLU A 92 16.93 -6.43 -17.79
C GLU A 92 16.75 -6.47 -16.28
N ASP A 93 16.42 -5.35 -15.63
CA ASP A 93 16.14 -5.32 -14.19
C ASP A 93 14.91 -6.15 -13.83
N LEU A 94 13.86 -6.06 -14.64
CA LEU A 94 12.68 -6.92 -14.48
C LEU A 94 13.04 -8.40 -14.69
N GLN A 95 13.88 -8.72 -15.68
CA GLN A 95 14.33 -10.10 -15.92
C GLN A 95 15.18 -10.64 -14.76
N LYS A 96 16.00 -9.83 -14.11
CA LYS A 96 16.74 -10.25 -12.89
C LYS A 96 15.80 -10.67 -11.77
N LEU A 97 14.70 -9.92 -11.55
CA LEU A 97 13.70 -10.28 -10.54
C LEU A 97 12.97 -11.60 -10.88
N LYS A 98 12.66 -11.82 -12.17
CA LYS A 98 12.05 -13.06 -12.68
C LYS A 98 12.98 -14.26 -12.49
N SER A 99 14.22 -14.16 -13.00
CA SER A 99 15.23 -15.22 -12.93
C SER A 99 15.68 -15.52 -11.49
N GLY A 100 15.60 -14.53 -10.59
CA GLY A 100 15.86 -14.71 -9.16
C GLY A 100 14.76 -15.47 -8.39
N GLY A 101 13.65 -15.84 -9.04
CA GLY A 101 12.56 -16.56 -8.40
C GLY A 101 11.74 -15.71 -7.43
N TYR A 102 11.85 -14.38 -7.49
CA TYR A 102 11.18 -13.46 -6.55
C TYR A 102 9.75 -13.12 -6.95
N LEU A 103 9.37 -13.33 -8.21
CA LEU A 103 8.07 -12.95 -8.74
C LEU A 103 7.23 -14.21 -9.03
N LEU A 104 6.32 -14.56 -8.12
CA LEU A 104 5.48 -15.77 -8.25
C LEU A 104 4.75 -15.85 -9.60
N PHE A 105 4.22 -14.73 -10.07
CA PHE A 105 3.50 -14.62 -11.35
C PHE A 105 4.29 -13.86 -12.42
N GLN A 106 5.61 -13.73 -12.26
CA GLN A 106 6.48 -13.02 -13.21
C GLN A 106 6.07 -11.55 -13.44
N GLN A 107 5.38 -10.95 -12.48
CA GLN A 107 4.81 -9.61 -12.54
C GLN A 107 5.15 -8.82 -11.27
N VAL A 108 5.18 -7.51 -11.43
CA VAL A 108 5.19 -6.53 -10.33
C VAL A 108 3.86 -5.76 -10.33
N PRO A 109 3.42 -5.13 -9.22
CA PRO A 109 4.13 -4.82 -7.97
C PRO A 109 4.68 -6.01 -7.18
N MET A 110 5.85 -5.82 -6.56
CA MET A 110 6.38 -6.70 -5.51
C MET A 110 6.81 -5.86 -4.30
N VAL A 111 6.55 -6.35 -3.09
CA VAL A 111 6.98 -5.73 -1.84
C VAL A 111 7.70 -6.76 -0.98
N GLU A 112 8.92 -6.43 -0.56
CA GLU A 112 9.62 -7.15 0.51
C GLU A 112 9.14 -6.59 1.85
N ILE A 113 8.51 -7.43 2.68
CA ILE A 113 7.99 -7.04 3.99
C ILE A 113 7.88 -8.26 4.90
N ASP A 114 8.33 -8.15 6.15
CA ASP A 114 8.26 -9.21 7.18
C ASP A 114 8.79 -10.58 6.70
N GLY A 115 9.93 -10.56 6.00
CA GLY A 115 10.56 -11.76 5.43
C GLY A 115 9.88 -12.32 4.17
N MET A 116 8.75 -11.76 3.74
CA MET A 116 8.02 -12.17 2.55
C MET A 116 8.37 -11.32 1.33
N LYS A 117 8.19 -11.89 0.14
CA LYS A 117 8.20 -11.18 -1.15
C LYS A 117 6.80 -11.26 -1.76
N LEU A 118 5.93 -10.32 -1.37
CA LEU A 118 4.53 -10.32 -1.77
C LEU A 118 4.37 -9.71 -3.16
N VAL A 119 3.68 -10.40 -4.05
CA VAL A 119 3.21 -9.88 -5.34
C VAL A 119 1.68 -9.78 -5.34
N GLN A 120 1.10 -9.16 -6.38
CA GLN A 120 -0.32 -8.78 -6.49
C GLN A 120 -0.73 -7.64 -5.55
N THR A 121 -1.14 -6.52 -6.15
CA THR A 121 -1.49 -5.28 -5.44
C THR A 121 -2.49 -5.51 -4.31
N ARG A 122 -3.54 -6.31 -4.54
CA ARG A 122 -4.57 -6.60 -3.53
C ARG A 122 -4.01 -7.35 -2.34
N ALA A 123 -3.18 -8.36 -2.56
CA ALA A 123 -2.56 -9.13 -1.48
C ALA A 123 -1.63 -8.26 -0.62
N ILE A 124 -0.82 -7.41 -1.28
CA ILE A 124 0.06 -6.45 -0.61
C ILE A 124 -0.76 -5.46 0.25
N LEU A 125 -1.80 -4.86 -0.32
CA LEU A 125 -2.67 -3.90 0.39
C LEU A 125 -3.42 -4.56 1.56
N ASN A 126 -3.92 -5.78 1.39
CA ASN A 126 -4.60 -6.52 2.46
C ASN A 126 -3.66 -6.77 3.63
N TYR A 127 -2.41 -7.19 3.36
CA TYR A 127 -1.41 -7.44 4.39
C TYR A 127 -1.06 -6.17 5.17
N ILE A 128 -0.76 -5.08 4.46
CA ILE A 128 -0.44 -3.78 5.07
C ILE A 128 -1.62 -3.27 5.90
N ALA A 129 -2.85 -3.35 5.37
CA ALA A 129 -4.02 -2.87 6.08
C ALA A 129 -4.29 -3.66 7.38
N GLU A 130 -4.15 -4.98 7.36
CA GLU A 130 -4.30 -5.80 8.56
C GLU A 130 -3.19 -5.49 9.58
N LYS A 131 -1.92 -5.48 9.13
CA LYS A 131 -0.75 -5.25 9.99
C LYS A 131 -0.83 -3.92 10.74
N TYR A 132 -1.37 -2.88 10.11
CA TYR A 132 -1.44 -1.53 10.69
C TYR A 132 -2.85 -1.11 11.14
N ASN A 133 -3.76 -2.08 11.37
CA ASN A 133 -5.10 -1.85 11.92
C ASN A 133 -6.00 -0.90 11.09
N LEU A 134 -5.87 -0.95 9.76
CA LEU A 134 -6.62 -0.17 8.77
C LEU A 134 -7.66 -1.02 8.01
N TYR A 135 -8.01 -2.21 8.50
CA TYR A 135 -8.88 -3.16 7.82
C TYR A 135 -10.17 -3.49 8.61
N GLY A 136 -10.67 -2.57 9.43
CA GLY A 136 -11.89 -2.81 10.23
C GLY A 136 -11.67 -3.83 11.36
N LYS A 137 -12.63 -3.89 12.30
CA LYS A 137 -12.48 -4.71 13.52
C LYS A 137 -13.07 -6.10 13.43
N ASP A 138 -14.03 -6.31 12.52
CA ASP A 138 -14.80 -7.54 12.41
C ASP A 138 -15.11 -7.89 10.95
N LEU A 139 -15.70 -9.07 10.74
CA LEU A 139 -16.03 -9.59 9.41
C LEU A 139 -16.94 -8.64 8.61
N LYS A 140 -17.88 -7.95 9.27
CA LYS A 140 -18.84 -7.07 8.58
C LYS A 140 -18.15 -5.78 8.13
N GLU A 141 -17.35 -5.17 8.99
CA GLU A 141 -16.56 -3.99 8.62
C GLU A 141 -15.56 -4.33 7.51
N LYS A 142 -14.89 -5.48 7.60
CA LYS A 142 -13.98 -5.99 6.55
C LYS A 142 -14.69 -6.12 5.20
N ALA A 143 -15.88 -6.73 5.18
CA ALA A 143 -16.66 -6.91 3.96
C ALA A 143 -17.10 -5.58 3.33
N LEU A 144 -17.50 -4.58 4.14
CA LEU A 144 -17.83 -3.25 3.64
C LEU A 144 -16.60 -2.54 3.06
N ILE A 145 -15.47 -2.60 3.76
CA ILE A 145 -14.19 -2.06 3.28
C ILE A 145 -13.81 -2.69 1.94
N ASP A 146 -13.93 -4.02 1.80
CA ASP A 146 -13.61 -4.70 0.55
C ASP A 146 -14.52 -4.29 -0.61
N MET A 147 -15.83 -4.19 -0.37
CA MET A 147 -16.78 -3.71 -1.38
C MET A 147 -16.43 -2.30 -1.86
N TYR A 148 -16.06 -1.41 -0.95
CA TYR A 148 -15.66 -0.04 -1.28
C TYR A 148 -14.32 0.02 -2.03
N MET A 149 -13.34 -0.77 -1.58
CA MET A 149 -12.03 -0.87 -2.23
C MET A 149 -12.13 -1.41 -3.66
N GLU A 150 -12.91 -2.46 -3.89
CA GLU A 150 -13.07 -3.03 -5.24
C GLU A 150 -13.80 -2.06 -6.18
N GLY A 151 -14.81 -1.34 -5.70
CA GLY A 151 -15.47 -0.30 -6.49
C GLY A 151 -14.52 0.84 -6.88
N LEU A 152 -13.65 1.27 -5.97
CA LEU A 152 -12.63 2.28 -6.26
C LEU A 152 -11.54 1.75 -7.20
N ALA A 153 -11.13 0.49 -7.05
CA ALA A 153 -10.17 -0.15 -7.91
C ALA A 153 -10.65 -0.23 -9.36
N ASP A 154 -11.95 -0.51 -9.59
CA ASP A 154 -12.55 -0.48 -10.93
C ASP A 154 -12.43 0.90 -11.59
N LEU A 155 -12.71 1.97 -10.85
CA LEU A 155 -12.59 3.33 -11.36
C LEU A 155 -11.12 3.71 -11.62
N TYR A 156 -10.23 3.40 -10.67
CA TYR A 156 -8.81 3.70 -10.80
C TYR A 156 -8.19 2.96 -11.99
N GLU A 157 -8.53 1.69 -12.19
CA GLU A 157 -8.10 0.90 -13.33
C GLU A 157 -8.55 1.54 -14.64
N LEU A 158 -9.82 1.95 -14.72
CA LEU A 158 -10.36 2.61 -15.91
C LEU A 158 -9.62 3.92 -16.23
N ILE A 159 -9.28 4.73 -15.22
CA ILE A 159 -8.50 5.96 -15.42
C ILE A 159 -7.08 5.63 -15.88
N MET A 160 -6.42 4.67 -15.21
CA MET A 160 -5.04 4.28 -15.50
C MET A 160 -4.90 3.71 -16.91
N MET A 161 -5.84 2.86 -17.34
CA MET A 161 -5.82 2.21 -18.65
C MET A 161 -6.06 3.17 -19.82
N ASN A 162 -6.42 4.43 -19.55
CA ASN A 162 -6.49 5.47 -20.58
C ASN A 162 -5.15 5.72 -21.28
N VAL A 163 -4.04 5.52 -20.56
CA VAL A 163 -2.67 5.76 -21.07
C VAL A 163 -2.34 4.88 -22.27
N VAL A 164 -2.86 3.65 -22.29
CA VAL A 164 -2.57 2.64 -23.32
C VAL A 164 -3.66 2.54 -24.39
N GLN A 165 -4.68 3.40 -24.34
CA GLN A 165 -5.69 3.44 -25.40
C GLN A 165 -5.09 3.98 -26.70
N PRO A 166 -5.61 3.52 -27.87
CA PRO A 166 -5.33 4.14 -29.16
C PRO A 166 -5.61 5.65 -29.14
N ALA A 167 -4.84 6.43 -29.91
CA ALA A 167 -4.90 7.89 -29.87
C ALA A 167 -6.31 8.43 -30.19
N ASP A 168 -7.03 7.79 -31.12
CA ASP A 168 -8.40 8.11 -31.52
C ASP A 168 -9.47 7.69 -30.48
N LYS A 169 -9.10 6.88 -29.48
CA LYS A 169 -9.98 6.38 -28.42
C LYS A 169 -9.71 6.96 -27.03
N LYS A 170 -8.57 7.62 -26.83
CA LYS A 170 -8.17 8.20 -25.53
C LYS A 170 -9.20 9.19 -24.97
N GLU A 171 -9.74 10.09 -25.79
CA GLU A 171 -10.68 11.10 -25.31
C GLU A 171 -12.03 10.48 -24.90
N GLU A 172 -12.58 9.61 -25.75
CA GLU A 172 -13.83 8.88 -25.49
C GLU A 172 -13.71 8.03 -24.22
N HIS A 173 -12.61 7.29 -24.08
CA HIS A 173 -12.35 6.43 -22.93
C HIS A 173 -12.21 7.24 -21.63
N LEU A 174 -11.48 8.36 -21.67
CA LEU A 174 -11.35 9.26 -20.52
C LEU A 174 -12.69 9.91 -20.14
N ALA A 175 -13.49 10.34 -21.12
CA ALA A 175 -14.81 10.91 -20.89
C ALA A 175 -15.73 9.89 -20.18
N ASN A 176 -15.72 8.63 -20.62
CA ASN A 176 -16.44 7.54 -19.94
C ASN A 176 -15.93 7.29 -18.52
N ALA A 177 -14.63 7.38 -18.27
CA ALA A 177 -14.07 7.27 -16.92
C ALA A 177 -14.58 8.40 -16.01
N MET A 178 -14.59 9.64 -16.50
CA MET A 178 -15.06 10.82 -15.76
C MET A 178 -16.58 10.79 -15.54
N ASP A 179 -17.34 10.31 -16.52
CA ASP A 179 -18.78 10.08 -16.36
C ASP A 179 -19.05 9.08 -15.25
N LYS A 180 -18.38 7.92 -15.25
CA LYS A 180 -18.55 6.92 -14.18
C LYS A 180 -18.12 7.46 -12.81
N ALA A 181 -17.04 8.24 -12.72
CA ALA A 181 -16.67 8.89 -11.47
C ALA A 181 -17.83 9.74 -10.92
N ALA A 182 -18.40 10.61 -11.76
CA ALA A 182 -19.44 11.56 -11.37
C ALA A 182 -20.82 10.91 -11.16
N ASN A 183 -21.19 9.92 -11.97
CA ASN A 183 -22.57 9.42 -12.04
C ASN A 183 -22.75 8.01 -11.44
N ARG A 184 -21.65 7.31 -11.14
CA ARG A 184 -21.69 5.96 -10.54
C ARG A 184 -20.97 5.89 -9.20
N TYR A 185 -19.70 6.28 -9.14
CA TYR A 185 -18.86 6.00 -7.97
C TYR A 185 -18.99 7.05 -6.87
N PHE A 186 -18.76 8.34 -7.16
CA PHE A 186 -18.85 9.39 -6.13
C PHE A 186 -20.23 9.52 -5.47
N PRO A 187 -21.37 9.35 -6.18
CA PRO A 187 -22.69 9.29 -5.53
C PRO A 187 -22.82 8.20 -4.46
N VAL A 188 -22.15 7.06 -4.62
CA VAL A 188 -22.17 5.98 -3.63
C VAL A 188 -21.49 6.43 -2.34
N PHE A 189 -20.29 7.00 -2.43
CA PHE A 189 -19.54 7.42 -1.24
C PHE A 189 -20.16 8.65 -0.57
N GLU A 190 -20.71 9.59 -1.34
CA GLU A 190 -21.51 10.70 -0.80
C GLU A 190 -22.70 10.18 -0.01
N LYS A 191 -23.42 9.17 -0.55
CA LYS A 191 -24.55 8.53 0.13
C LYS A 191 -24.12 7.79 1.39
N VAL A 192 -23.03 7.03 1.36
CA VAL A 192 -22.49 6.33 2.55
C VAL A 192 -22.25 7.33 3.68
N LEU A 193 -21.48 8.40 3.42
CA LEU A 193 -21.20 9.43 4.41
C LEU A 193 -22.48 10.11 4.93
N LYS A 194 -23.46 10.34 4.06
CA LYS A 194 -24.75 10.94 4.42
C LYS A 194 -25.58 10.03 5.32
N ASP A 195 -25.67 8.75 4.99
CA ASP A 195 -26.56 7.79 5.66
C ASP A 195 -26.19 7.60 7.14
N HIS A 196 -24.89 7.52 7.43
CA HIS A 196 -24.43 7.32 8.81
C HIS A 196 -23.97 8.63 9.50
N GLY A 197 -23.66 9.69 8.76
CA GLY A 197 -23.28 11.00 9.33
C GLY A 197 -21.97 10.99 10.12
N GLN A 198 -20.99 10.18 9.70
CA GLN A 198 -19.71 9.99 10.40
C GLN A 198 -18.55 10.55 9.57
N ASP A 199 -17.36 10.65 10.18
CA ASP A 199 -16.20 11.26 9.52
C ASP A 199 -15.48 10.33 8.54
N PHE A 200 -15.55 9.02 8.80
CA PHE A 200 -14.93 7.94 8.02
C PHE A 200 -15.99 7.00 7.44
N LEU A 201 -15.64 6.27 6.38
CA LEU A 201 -16.55 5.41 5.62
C LEU A 201 -17.08 4.20 6.42
N VAL A 202 -16.27 3.65 7.33
CA VAL A 202 -16.62 2.43 8.08
C VAL A 202 -16.20 2.57 9.53
N GLY A 203 -17.12 2.26 10.45
CA GLY A 203 -16.85 2.15 11.89
C GLY A 203 -16.37 3.44 12.56
N ASN A 204 -16.59 4.61 11.94
CA ASN A 204 -16.06 5.91 12.35
C ASN A 204 -14.55 5.90 12.69
N LYS A 205 -13.77 5.09 11.97
CA LYS A 205 -12.33 4.98 12.15
C LYS A 205 -11.64 4.95 10.79
N LEU A 206 -10.47 5.58 10.71
CA LEU A 206 -9.62 5.53 9.52
C LEU A 206 -9.37 4.08 9.08
N SER A 207 -9.64 3.80 7.81
CA SER A 207 -9.39 2.52 7.17
C SER A 207 -8.71 2.72 5.81
N ARG A 208 -8.29 1.61 5.19
CA ARG A 208 -7.75 1.61 3.83
C ARG A 208 -8.74 2.15 2.79
N ALA A 209 -10.05 2.00 3.01
CA ALA A 209 -11.07 2.51 2.12
C ALA A 209 -11.05 4.05 2.08
N ASP A 210 -10.85 4.70 3.22
CA ASP A 210 -10.76 6.15 3.29
C ASP A 210 -9.52 6.68 2.56
N VAL A 211 -8.38 6.01 2.75
CA VAL A 211 -7.11 6.36 2.09
C VAL A 211 -7.23 6.23 0.57
N HIS A 212 -7.82 5.13 0.10
CA HIS A 212 -7.97 4.87 -1.33
C HIS A 212 -9.03 5.78 -1.98
N LEU A 213 -10.09 6.16 -1.26
CA LEU A 213 -11.06 7.15 -1.72
C LEU A 213 -10.39 8.52 -1.87
N LEU A 214 -9.57 8.96 -0.90
CA LEU A 214 -8.81 10.21 -1.02
C LEU A 214 -7.88 10.19 -2.23
N GLU A 215 -7.09 9.11 -2.40
CA GLU A 215 -6.22 8.94 -3.56
C GLU A 215 -7.00 9.08 -4.87
N THR A 216 -8.12 8.38 -4.98
CA THR A 216 -8.98 8.38 -6.18
C THR A 216 -9.56 9.76 -6.47
N ILE A 217 -10.03 10.47 -5.43
CA ILE A 217 -10.54 11.86 -5.55
C ILE A 217 -9.45 12.76 -6.16
N LEU A 218 -8.23 12.71 -5.61
CA LEU A 218 -7.14 13.56 -6.09
C LEU A 218 -6.75 13.24 -7.54
N VAL A 219 -6.75 11.96 -7.92
CA VAL A 219 -6.50 11.55 -9.31
C VAL A 219 -7.60 12.06 -10.25
N VAL A 220 -8.86 11.99 -9.85
CA VAL A 220 -9.98 12.52 -10.65
C VAL A 220 -9.90 14.03 -10.77
N GLU A 221 -9.57 14.76 -9.70
CA GLU A 221 -9.44 16.22 -9.73
C GLU A 221 -8.25 16.71 -10.58
N GLU A 222 -7.17 15.93 -10.69
CA GLU A 222 -6.09 16.20 -11.64
C GLU A 222 -6.54 16.13 -13.11
N LEU A 223 -7.68 15.50 -13.39
CA LEU A 223 -8.29 15.38 -14.72
C LEU A 223 -9.49 16.32 -14.89
N LYS A 224 -10.25 16.53 -13.82
CA LYS A 224 -11.45 17.37 -13.77
C LYS A 224 -11.50 18.13 -12.43
N PRO A 225 -10.95 19.35 -12.36
CA PRO A 225 -10.78 20.08 -11.09
C PRO A 225 -12.07 20.34 -10.29
N ASP A 226 -13.22 20.40 -10.97
CA ASP A 226 -14.54 20.62 -10.37
C ASP A 226 -15.30 19.30 -10.07
N ALA A 227 -14.63 18.15 -10.12
CA ALA A 227 -15.28 16.83 -9.99
C ALA A 227 -16.10 16.65 -8.72
N LEU A 228 -15.73 17.35 -7.63
CA LEU A 228 -16.45 17.30 -6.36
C LEU A 228 -17.54 18.38 -6.18
N ALA A 229 -17.78 19.24 -7.16
CA ALA A 229 -18.69 20.40 -7.01
C ALA A 229 -20.11 20.02 -6.54
N LYS A 230 -20.58 18.81 -6.86
CA LYS A 230 -21.90 18.29 -6.48
C LYS A 230 -21.89 17.40 -5.22
N PHE A 231 -20.74 17.21 -4.57
CA PHE A 231 -20.51 16.24 -3.50
C PHE A 231 -19.93 16.92 -2.25
N PRO A 232 -20.72 17.71 -1.50
CA PRO A 232 -20.23 18.48 -0.35
C PRO A 232 -19.65 17.62 0.78
N LEU A 233 -20.16 16.40 1.00
CA LEU A 233 -19.59 15.52 2.01
C LEU A 233 -18.23 14.97 1.57
N LEU A 234 -18.06 14.65 0.28
CA LEU A 234 -16.76 14.29 -0.27
C LEU A 234 -15.75 15.44 -0.24
N GLN A 235 -16.18 16.69 -0.44
CA GLN A 235 -15.30 17.85 -0.26
C GLN A 235 -14.81 17.96 1.19
N SER A 236 -15.73 17.81 2.16
CA SER A 236 -15.41 17.83 3.59
C SER A 236 -14.51 16.65 3.99
N PHE A 237 -14.80 15.46 3.46
CA PHE A 237 -14.00 14.26 3.63
C PHE A 237 -12.58 14.47 3.11
N LYS A 238 -12.41 14.94 1.86
CA LYS A 238 -11.09 15.26 1.29
C LYS A 238 -10.32 16.21 2.19
N ALA A 239 -10.95 17.28 2.67
CA ALA A 239 -10.31 18.27 3.53
C ALA A 239 -9.85 17.67 4.87
N ARG A 240 -10.67 16.84 5.52
CA ARG A 240 -10.31 16.13 6.76
C ARG A 240 -9.15 15.17 6.53
N MET A 241 -9.29 14.30 5.53
CA MET A 241 -8.30 13.26 5.23
C MET A 241 -6.94 13.84 4.83
N SER A 242 -6.93 14.93 4.05
CA SER A 242 -5.69 15.62 3.65
C SER A 242 -4.97 16.28 4.82
N ASN A 243 -5.65 16.50 5.95
CA ASN A 243 -5.07 17.09 7.16
C ASN A 243 -4.58 16.06 8.19
N ILE A 244 -4.80 14.76 7.96
CA ILE A 244 -4.21 13.71 8.82
C ILE A 244 -2.69 13.82 8.73
N PRO A 245 -1.93 13.90 9.86
CA PRO A 245 -0.52 14.30 9.84
C PRO A 245 0.36 13.56 8.83
N ASN A 246 0.25 12.22 8.78
CA ASN A 246 1.06 11.42 7.86
C ASN A 246 0.66 11.59 6.40
N ILE A 247 -0.65 11.72 6.11
CA ILE A 247 -1.16 12.01 4.77
C ILE A 247 -0.75 13.40 4.33
N LYS A 248 -0.88 14.40 5.21
CA LYS A 248 -0.46 15.78 4.97
C LYS A 248 1.02 15.86 4.63
N LYS A 249 1.86 15.10 5.35
CA LYS A 249 3.30 14.95 5.06
C LYS A 249 3.51 14.30 3.68
N PHE A 250 2.78 13.25 3.35
CA PHE A 250 2.88 12.57 2.04
C PHE A 250 2.42 13.44 0.86
N LEU A 251 1.52 14.39 1.10
CA LEU A 251 1.08 15.36 0.09
C LEU A 251 2.11 16.47 -0.19
N GLN A 252 3.09 16.69 0.69
CA GLN A 252 4.11 17.74 0.50
C GLN A 252 5.09 17.40 -0.64
N PRO A 253 5.70 18.42 -1.27
CA PRO A 253 6.82 18.22 -2.18
C PRO A 253 7.96 17.42 -1.54
N GLY A 254 8.63 16.58 -2.33
CA GLY A 254 9.74 15.75 -1.86
C GLY A 254 9.34 14.44 -1.18
N SER A 255 8.03 14.17 -1.03
CA SER A 255 7.57 12.84 -0.62
C SER A 255 7.75 11.80 -1.73
N GLN A 256 7.52 10.52 -1.39
CA GLN A 256 7.55 9.41 -2.35
C GLN A 256 6.29 9.31 -3.22
N ARG A 257 5.32 10.24 -3.09
CA ARG A 257 4.15 10.33 -3.97
C ARG A 257 4.58 10.61 -5.39
N LYS A 258 4.13 9.80 -6.36
CA LYS A 258 4.57 9.94 -7.75
C LYS A 258 3.69 10.96 -8.48
N PRO A 259 4.26 11.75 -9.41
CA PRO A 259 3.47 12.65 -10.24
C PRO A 259 2.60 11.88 -11.22
N ARG A 260 1.61 12.56 -11.82
CA ARG A 260 0.83 12.02 -12.93
C ARG A 260 1.77 11.64 -14.08
N LEU A 261 1.54 10.47 -14.66
CA LEU A 261 2.32 9.98 -15.80
C LEU A 261 2.18 10.95 -16.99
N GLN A 262 3.30 11.35 -17.57
CA GLN A 262 3.35 12.20 -18.75
C GLN A 262 3.52 11.36 -20.00
N GLU A 263 3.02 11.83 -21.15
CA GLU A 263 3.09 11.05 -22.40
C GLU A 263 4.52 10.71 -22.82
N LYS A 264 5.46 11.62 -22.57
CA LYS A 264 6.90 11.42 -22.83
C LYS A 264 7.51 10.23 -22.09
N ASP A 265 6.92 9.80 -20.97
CA ASP A 265 7.45 8.72 -20.13
C ASP A 265 6.89 7.35 -20.55
N ILE A 266 5.83 7.31 -21.37
CA ILE A 266 5.15 6.07 -21.80
C ILE A 266 6.10 5.13 -22.55
N PRO A 267 6.89 5.57 -23.57
CA PRO A 267 7.75 4.66 -24.31
C PRO A 267 8.76 3.94 -23.42
N ARG A 268 9.33 4.64 -22.43
CA ARG A 268 10.25 4.06 -21.45
C ARG A 268 9.57 2.97 -20.63
N LEU A 269 8.34 3.22 -20.14
CA LEU A 269 7.59 2.22 -19.37
C LEU A 269 7.21 1.01 -20.24
N MET A 270 6.80 1.24 -21.49
CA MET A 270 6.48 0.17 -22.42
C MET A 270 7.68 -0.73 -22.68
N ALA A 271 8.89 -0.17 -22.84
CA ALA A 271 10.11 -0.93 -23.05
C ALA A 271 10.50 -1.84 -21.85
N ILE A 272 10.09 -1.49 -20.62
CA ILE A 272 10.32 -2.31 -19.44
C ILE A 272 9.37 -3.52 -19.42
N PHE A 273 8.09 -3.30 -19.71
CA PHE A 273 7.03 -4.27 -19.47
C PHE A 273 6.62 -5.09 -20.71
N HIS A 274 6.96 -4.65 -21.92
CA HIS A 274 6.64 -5.30 -23.20
C HIS A 274 7.94 -5.68 -23.94
#